data_AF-A0A1H3HEB1-F1
#
_entry.id   AF-A0A1H3HEB1-F1
#
_cell.length_a   1.000
_cell.length_b   1.000
_cell.length_c   1.000
_cell.angle_alpha   90.00
_cell.angle_beta   90.00
_cell.angle_gamma   90.00
#
_symmetry.space_group_name_H-M   'P 1'
#
loop_
_entity.id
_entity.type
_entity.pdbx_description
1 polymer ?
#
loop_
_entity_poly.entity_id
_entity_poly.type
_entity_poly.pdbx_seq_one_letter_code
_entity_poly.pdbx_strand_id
1 'polypeptide(L)'
;MLTREQVPSILEREILPAGVALSDGALRLMQNLDPHLISTAVRVYIGNPQPLWFIGIHHCGQDIWKNIVEKIAEDPTHALFDKAWEEITSKGDGKLVAHIVETIGTSYSEKVFEQLLRHKLRANGEFMPEAWAALLALAPDPKVRSSWIECMASHANKVLDNLSEARLWLSGENLEEFLEYFAYDTNLLKLVTTIDREQILNSPEIKDSLLSLMQILFEKYPPSHYGTCDSTMTLMQQIGYSSSELSMIQECRESIMTMQLNSELAEPVEPQEIDCWIF
;
A
#
# COMPACT_ATOMS: atom_id res chain seq x y z
N MET A 1 -19.43 -27.38 -9.04
CA MET A 1 -18.51 -26.60 -8.20
C MET A 1 -19.34 -25.68 -7.33
N LEU A 2 -19.03 -25.61 -6.03
CA LEU A 2 -19.82 -24.87 -5.04
C LEU A 2 -19.68 -23.34 -5.16
N THR A 3 -18.69 -22.86 -5.91
CA THR A 3 -18.46 -21.43 -6.19
C THR A 3 -19.17 -20.93 -7.43
N ARG A 4 -20.13 -21.68 -8.00
CA ARG A 4 -20.96 -21.19 -9.11
C ARG A 4 -22.01 -20.22 -8.56
N GLU A 5 -22.44 -19.27 -9.40
CA GLU A 5 -23.54 -18.35 -9.08
C GLU A 5 -24.83 -19.11 -8.73
N GLN A 6 -25.13 -20.17 -9.48
CA GLN A 6 -26.21 -21.09 -9.18
C GLN A 6 -25.64 -22.49 -8.98
N VAL A 7 -25.66 -22.96 -7.74
CA VAL A 7 -25.27 -24.32 -7.38
C VAL A 7 -26.48 -25.23 -7.54
N PRO A 8 -26.42 -26.27 -8.40
CA PRO A 8 -27.50 -27.24 -8.51
C PRO A 8 -27.75 -27.92 -7.16
N SER A 9 -29.01 -28.03 -6.75
CA SER A 9 -29.42 -28.62 -5.47
C SER A 9 -28.91 -30.06 -5.28
N ILE A 10 -28.73 -30.81 -6.38
CA ILE A 10 -28.11 -32.13 -6.33
C ILE A 10 -26.66 -32.07 -5.86
N LEU A 11 -25.87 -31.08 -6.29
CA LEU A 11 -24.48 -30.93 -5.84
C LEU A 11 -24.41 -30.49 -4.39
N GLU A 12 -25.32 -29.62 -3.93
CA GLU A 12 -25.38 -29.25 -2.52
C GLU A 12 -25.65 -30.48 -1.64
N ARG A 13 -26.62 -31.32 -2.02
CA ARG A 13 -26.97 -32.51 -1.23
C ARG A 13 -25.86 -33.57 -1.21
N GLU A 14 -25.12 -33.72 -2.31
CA GLU A 14 -24.06 -34.73 -2.41
C GLU A 14 -22.75 -34.29 -1.76
N ILE A 15 -22.46 -32.98 -1.73
CA ILE A 15 -21.17 -32.45 -1.27
C ILE A 15 -21.25 -31.91 0.16
N LEU A 16 -22.39 -31.32 0.56
CA LEU A 16 -22.53 -30.73 1.89
C LEU A 16 -22.95 -31.79 2.92
N PRO A 17 -22.48 -31.69 4.17
CA PRO A 17 -22.96 -32.51 5.27
C PRO A 17 -24.46 -32.35 5.49
N ALA A 18 -25.11 -33.39 6.02
CA ALA A 18 -26.54 -33.34 6.34
C ALA A 18 -26.86 -32.18 7.29
N GLY A 19 -27.83 -31.35 6.89
CA GLY A 19 -28.26 -30.19 7.70
C GLY A 19 -27.39 -28.93 7.54
N VAL A 20 -26.46 -28.92 6.58
CA VAL A 20 -25.70 -27.73 6.17
C VAL A 20 -26.21 -27.27 4.80
N ALA A 21 -26.46 -25.97 4.65
CA ALA A 21 -26.86 -25.36 3.39
C ALA A 21 -25.89 -24.23 3.03
N LEU A 22 -25.66 -23.97 1.74
CA LEU A 22 -24.82 -22.83 1.32
C LEU A 22 -25.38 -21.46 1.74
N SER A 23 -26.68 -21.39 2.00
CA SER A 23 -27.35 -20.22 2.58
C SER A 23 -27.09 -20.05 4.08
N ASP A 24 -26.42 -21.00 4.74
CA ASP A 24 -25.93 -20.83 6.09
C ASP A 24 -24.83 -19.75 6.12
N GLY A 25 -24.76 -18.96 7.20
CA GLY A 25 -23.73 -17.92 7.33
C GLY A 25 -22.31 -18.49 7.35
N ALA A 26 -21.32 -17.66 6.97
CA ALA A 26 -19.91 -18.04 6.81
C ALA A 26 -19.35 -18.83 7.99
N LEU A 27 -19.62 -18.42 9.22
CA LEU A 27 -19.16 -19.13 10.43
C LEU A 27 -19.67 -20.58 10.50
N ARG A 28 -20.94 -20.81 10.19
CA ARG A 28 -21.53 -22.15 10.21
C ARG A 28 -20.95 -23.01 9.10
N LEU A 29 -20.74 -22.44 7.91
CA LEU A 29 -20.07 -23.15 6.82
C LEU A 29 -18.63 -23.52 7.22
N MET A 30 -17.87 -22.58 7.78
CA MET A 30 -16.49 -22.82 8.21
C MET A 30 -16.36 -23.88 9.30
N GLN A 31 -17.34 -23.98 10.20
CA GLN A 31 -17.34 -24.96 11.29
C GLN A 31 -17.77 -26.36 10.88
N ASN A 32 -18.62 -26.49 9.86
CA ASN A 32 -19.26 -27.76 9.53
C ASN A 32 -18.77 -28.38 8.22
N LEU A 33 -18.20 -27.59 7.32
CA LEU A 33 -17.61 -28.13 6.09
C LEU A 33 -16.23 -28.71 6.36
N ASP A 34 -15.88 -29.70 5.54
CA ASP A 34 -14.53 -30.23 5.50
C ASP A 34 -13.52 -29.10 5.19
N PRO A 35 -12.42 -28.96 5.96
CA PRO A 35 -11.44 -27.88 5.75
C PRO A 35 -10.80 -27.90 4.37
N HIS A 36 -10.60 -29.07 3.76
CA HIS A 36 -10.07 -29.18 2.41
C HIS A 36 -11.09 -28.70 1.37
N LEU A 37 -12.38 -28.97 1.58
CA LEU A 37 -13.45 -28.44 0.74
C LEU A 37 -13.54 -26.91 0.81
N ILE A 38 -13.49 -26.32 2.01
CA ILE A 38 -13.47 -24.86 2.18
C ILE A 38 -12.25 -24.29 1.46
N SER A 39 -11.07 -24.86 1.71
CA SER A 39 -9.82 -24.37 1.15
C SER A 39 -9.85 -24.37 -0.38
N THR A 40 -10.33 -25.47 -0.97
CA THR A 40 -10.47 -25.61 -2.43
C THR A 40 -11.47 -24.62 -2.99
N ALA A 41 -12.63 -24.46 -2.35
CA ALA A 41 -13.64 -23.51 -2.81
C ALA A 41 -13.14 -22.07 -2.73
N VAL A 42 -12.50 -21.67 -1.62
CA VAL A 42 -11.91 -20.34 -1.47
C VAL A 42 -10.84 -20.09 -2.53
N ARG A 43 -9.93 -21.06 -2.74
CA ARG A 43 -8.90 -21.00 -3.79
C ARG A 43 -9.50 -20.75 -5.17
N VAL A 44 -10.57 -21.47 -5.53
CA VAL A 44 -11.25 -21.21 -6.81
C VAL A 44 -11.92 -19.84 -6.84
N TYR A 45 -12.58 -19.45 -5.75
CA TYR A 45 -13.25 -18.16 -5.65
C TYR A 45 -12.28 -16.98 -5.85
N ILE A 46 -11.09 -17.04 -5.27
CA ILE A 46 -10.03 -16.01 -5.42
C ILE A 46 -9.17 -16.21 -6.69
N GLY A 47 -9.47 -17.22 -7.51
CA GLY A 47 -8.73 -17.50 -8.73
C GLY A 47 -7.30 -18.02 -8.52
N ASN A 48 -7.02 -18.72 -7.42
CA ASN A 48 -5.71 -19.30 -7.08
C ASN A 48 -5.73 -20.85 -7.12
N PRO A 49 -4.77 -21.53 -7.78
CA PRO A 49 -3.68 -20.97 -8.58
C PRO A 49 -4.18 -20.47 -9.95
N GLN A 50 -3.29 -19.80 -10.68
CA GLN A 50 -3.51 -19.56 -12.11
C GLN A 50 -3.65 -20.91 -12.85
N PRO A 51 -4.52 -21.05 -13.87
CA PRO A 51 -5.22 -20.00 -14.62
C PRO A 51 -6.67 -19.73 -14.17
N LEU A 52 -7.07 -20.09 -12.94
CA LEU A 52 -8.47 -19.98 -12.50
C LEU A 52 -9.02 -18.54 -12.60
N TRP A 53 -8.14 -17.55 -12.41
CA TRP A 53 -8.44 -16.15 -12.66
C TRP A 53 -8.80 -15.89 -14.14
N PHE A 54 -7.96 -16.33 -15.08
CA PHE A 54 -8.11 -16.08 -16.52
C PHE A 54 -9.32 -16.73 -17.17
N ILE A 55 -9.82 -17.84 -16.60
CA ILE A 55 -11.01 -18.52 -17.10
C ILE A 55 -12.33 -17.90 -16.58
N GLY A 56 -12.26 -16.82 -15.79
CA GLY A 56 -13.42 -16.01 -15.41
C GLY A 56 -14.40 -16.67 -14.43
N ILE A 57 -13.97 -17.70 -13.70
CA ILE A 57 -14.80 -18.38 -12.69
C ILE A 57 -14.56 -17.86 -11.26
N HIS A 58 -13.59 -16.97 -11.08
CA HIS A 58 -13.32 -16.28 -9.83
C HIS A 58 -14.47 -15.31 -9.50
N HIS A 59 -14.66 -15.01 -8.21
CA HIS A 59 -15.74 -14.17 -7.66
C HIS A 59 -17.18 -14.65 -7.91
N CYS A 60 -17.38 -15.80 -8.56
CA CYS A 60 -18.69 -16.43 -8.66
C CYS A 60 -19.20 -16.88 -7.29
N GLY A 61 -20.51 -16.75 -7.05
CA GLY A 61 -21.11 -17.07 -5.75
C GLY A 61 -20.70 -16.10 -4.62
N GLN A 62 -20.45 -14.82 -4.95
CA GLN A 62 -20.01 -13.78 -4.02
C GLN A 62 -20.87 -13.68 -2.75
N ASP A 63 -22.18 -13.93 -2.82
CA ASP A 63 -23.11 -13.84 -1.69
C ASP A 63 -22.72 -14.77 -0.52
N ILE A 64 -21.98 -15.83 -0.83
CA ILE A 64 -21.52 -16.84 0.13
C ILE A 64 -20.02 -16.66 0.37
N TRP A 65 -19.23 -16.74 -0.70
CA TRP A 65 -17.79 -16.94 -0.60
C TRP A 65 -17.04 -15.66 -0.21
N LYS A 66 -17.59 -14.47 -0.49
CA LYS A 66 -17.02 -13.20 -0.01
C LYS A 66 -16.94 -13.19 1.52
N ASN A 67 -18.04 -13.53 2.20
CA ASN A 67 -18.12 -13.54 3.66
C ASN A 67 -17.18 -14.58 4.29
N ILE A 68 -16.96 -15.72 3.61
CA ILE A 68 -15.98 -16.73 4.05
C ILE A 68 -14.56 -16.19 3.93
N VAL A 69 -14.23 -15.53 2.81
CA VAL A 69 -12.91 -14.89 2.64
C VAL A 69 -12.66 -13.81 3.69
N GLU A 70 -13.66 -12.96 3.96
CA GLU A 70 -13.57 -11.95 5.03
C GLU A 70 -13.33 -12.61 6.40
N LYS A 71 -14.05 -13.68 6.73
CA LYS A 71 -13.82 -14.43 7.98
C LYS A 71 -12.47 -15.11 8.07
N ILE A 72 -11.90 -15.55 6.94
CA ILE A 72 -10.53 -16.05 6.91
C ILE A 72 -9.52 -14.91 7.12
N ALA A 73 -9.78 -13.74 6.55
CA ALA A 73 -8.91 -12.56 6.72
C ALA A 73 -8.94 -12.02 8.17
N GLU A 74 -9.97 -12.31 8.95
CA GLU A 74 -10.04 -12.00 10.40
C GLU A 74 -9.17 -12.93 11.28
N ASP A 75 -8.64 -14.03 10.73
CA ASP A 75 -7.84 -15.01 11.48
C ASP A 75 -6.41 -15.14 10.90
N PRO A 76 -5.42 -14.42 11.46
CA PRO A 76 -4.03 -14.51 11.05
C PRO A 76 -3.38 -15.87 11.20
N THR A 77 -4.01 -16.82 11.90
CA THR A 77 -3.53 -18.20 12.06
C THR A 77 -4.08 -19.15 10.99
N HIS A 78 -5.10 -18.73 10.24
CA HIS A 78 -5.71 -19.55 9.21
C HIS A 78 -4.75 -19.79 8.03
N ALA A 79 -4.70 -21.02 7.51
CA ALA A 79 -3.78 -21.41 6.43
C ALA A 79 -3.95 -20.64 5.11
N LEU A 80 -5.11 -20.01 4.92
CA LEU A 80 -5.43 -19.17 3.76
C LEU A 80 -5.40 -17.66 4.06
N PHE A 81 -4.96 -17.26 5.26
CA PHE A 81 -4.95 -15.85 5.68
C PHE A 81 -4.29 -14.93 4.65
N ASP A 82 -3.05 -15.22 4.23
CA ASP A 82 -2.31 -14.33 3.31
C ASP A 82 -3.05 -14.12 1.99
N LYS A 83 -3.73 -15.16 1.49
CA LYS A 83 -4.48 -15.12 0.24
C LYS A 83 -5.82 -14.40 0.39
N ALA A 84 -6.49 -14.59 1.52
CA ALA A 84 -7.69 -13.83 1.84
C ALA A 84 -7.37 -12.35 2.05
N TRP A 85 -6.28 -12.05 2.75
CA TRP A 85 -5.81 -10.68 2.99
C TRP A 85 -5.52 -9.96 1.66
N GLU A 86 -4.74 -10.59 0.78
CA GLU A 86 -4.45 -10.06 -0.57
C GLU A 86 -5.74 -9.77 -1.37
N GLU A 87 -6.73 -10.68 -1.32
CA GLU A 87 -8.03 -10.50 -1.96
C GLU A 87 -8.80 -9.29 -1.38
N ILE A 88 -8.85 -9.17 -0.05
CA ILE A 88 -9.56 -8.07 0.62
C ILE A 88 -8.90 -6.72 0.33
N THR A 89 -7.57 -6.62 0.38
CA THR A 89 -6.88 -5.35 0.16
C THR A 89 -6.87 -4.93 -1.30
N SER A 90 -6.92 -5.88 -2.25
CA SER A 90 -6.89 -5.60 -3.71
C SER A 90 -8.00 -4.72 -4.25
N LYS A 91 -9.06 -4.49 -3.47
CA LYS A 91 -10.21 -3.66 -3.86
C LYS A 91 -10.12 -2.22 -3.34
N GLY A 92 -9.10 -1.91 -2.53
CA GLY A 92 -8.92 -0.59 -1.93
C GLY A 92 -10.03 -0.15 -0.96
N ASP A 93 -10.87 -1.07 -0.45
CA ASP A 93 -11.94 -0.75 0.51
C ASP A 93 -11.36 -0.56 1.91
N GLY A 94 -10.89 0.66 2.19
CA GLY A 94 -10.27 1.01 3.47
C GLY A 94 -11.16 0.77 4.69
N LYS A 95 -12.49 0.85 4.56
CA LYS A 95 -13.43 0.63 5.68
C LYS A 95 -13.58 -0.85 6.02
N LEU A 96 -13.68 -1.69 4.99
CA LEU A 96 -13.69 -3.14 5.19
C LEU A 96 -12.38 -3.61 5.81
N VAL A 97 -11.24 -3.15 5.29
CA VAL A 97 -9.92 -3.48 5.85
C VAL A 97 -9.80 -2.99 7.28
N ALA A 98 -10.21 -1.75 7.59
CA ALA A 98 -10.23 -1.24 8.96
C ALA A 98 -11.04 -2.12 9.91
N HIS A 99 -12.24 -2.56 9.51
CA HIS A 99 -13.07 -3.44 10.33
C HIS A 99 -12.39 -4.79 10.63
N ILE A 100 -11.71 -5.38 9.63
CA ILE A 100 -10.98 -6.63 9.81
C ILE A 100 -9.76 -6.42 10.72
N VAL A 101 -9.01 -5.32 10.53
CA VAL A 101 -7.89 -4.93 11.40
C VAL A 101 -8.33 -4.83 12.86
N GLU A 102 -9.44 -4.13 13.13
CA GLU A 102 -10.03 -3.99 14.47
C GLU A 102 -10.45 -5.35 15.06
N THR A 103 -10.98 -6.25 14.22
CA THR A 103 -11.40 -7.59 14.64
C THR A 103 -10.21 -8.48 15.00
N ILE A 104 -9.11 -8.40 14.25
CA ILE A 104 -7.86 -9.11 14.55
C ILE A 104 -7.27 -8.63 15.90
N GLY A 105 -7.33 -7.32 16.14
CA GLY A 105 -6.86 -6.70 17.37
C GLY A 105 -5.33 -6.65 17.50
N THR A 106 -4.85 -6.34 18.70
CA THR A 106 -3.44 -6.01 18.96
C THR A 106 -2.50 -7.21 18.88
N SER A 107 -2.99 -8.45 19.06
CA SER A 107 -2.15 -9.65 19.16
C SER A 107 -1.37 -9.97 17.88
N TYR A 108 -1.85 -9.51 16.72
CA TYR A 108 -1.24 -9.74 15.41
C TYR A 108 -1.01 -8.44 14.64
N SER A 109 -1.03 -7.29 15.31
CA SER A 109 -0.99 -5.97 14.65
C SER A 109 0.30 -5.76 13.87
N GLU A 110 1.44 -6.27 14.34
CA GLU A 110 2.71 -6.25 13.60
C GLU A 110 2.65 -7.06 12.29
N LYS A 111 2.14 -8.30 12.33
CA LYS A 111 1.96 -9.12 11.12
C LYS A 111 1.02 -8.44 10.12
N VAL A 112 -0.05 -7.82 10.61
CA VAL A 112 -1.01 -7.09 9.77
C VAL A 112 -0.37 -5.84 9.16
N PHE A 113 0.46 -5.12 9.92
CA PHE A 113 1.24 -4.00 9.42
C PHE A 113 2.15 -4.40 8.27
N GLU A 114 2.94 -5.46 8.44
CA GLU A 114 3.82 -5.96 7.38
C GLU A 114 3.05 -6.32 6.10
N GLN A 115 1.88 -6.95 6.24
CA GLN A 115 1.06 -7.35 5.09
C GLN A 115 0.43 -6.15 4.38
N LEU A 116 -0.11 -5.18 5.13
CA LEU A 116 -0.70 -3.98 4.55
C LEU A 116 0.36 -3.10 3.87
N LEU A 117 1.54 -2.98 4.48
CA LEU A 117 2.67 -2.28 3.86
C LEU A 117 3.15 -3.00 2.60
N ARG A 118 3.35 -4.33 2.65
CA ARG A 118 3.72 -5.13 1.48
C ARG A 118 2.73 -4.95 0.33
N HIS A 119 1.44 -4.93 0.62
CA HIS A 119 0.41 -4.65 -0.38
C HIS A 119 0.57 -3.25 -0.96
N LYS A 120 0.71 -2.23 -0.10
CA LYS A 120 0.89 -0.84 -0.52
C LYS A 120 2.13 -0.63 -1.39
N LEU A 121 3.23 -1.32 -1.12
CA LEU A 121 4.46 -1.26 -1.93
C LEU A 121 4.32 -1.91 -3.31
N ARG A 122 3.26 -2.68 -3.56
CA ARG A 122 2.96 -3.34 -4.85
C ARG A 122 1.82 -2.66 -5.60
N ALA A 123 1.11 -1.75 -4.95
CA ALA A 123 -0.07 -1.09 -5.50
C ALA A 123 0.22 0.40 -5.77
N ASN A 124 -0.12 0.85 -6.97
CA ASN A 124 -0.13 2.27 -7.30
C ASN A 124 -1.51 2.83 -6.94
N GLY A 125 -1.59 3.84 -6.07
CA GLY A 125 -2.87 4.33 -5.55
C GLY A 125 -3.39 3.51 -4.36
N GLU A 126 -4.70 3.53 -4.11
CA GLU A 126 -5.35 2.78 -3.00
C GLU A 126 -4.71 3.04 -1.62
N PHE A 127 -4.79 4.29 -1.16
CA PHE A 127 -4.14 4.67 0.10
C PHE A 127 -4.80 4.08 1.36
N MET A 128 -6.10 3.77 1.33
CA MET A 128 -6.85 3.17 2.44
C MET A 128 -6.60 3.85 3.81
N PRO A 129 -6.76 5.18 3.94
CA PRO A 129 -6.41 5.90 5.16
C PRO A 129 -7.15 5.40 6.41
N GLU A 130 -8.39 4.90 6.25
CA GLU A 130 -9.16 4.31 7.35
C GLU A 130 -8.48 3.04 7.92
N ALA A 131 -7.92 2.20 7.04
CA ALA A 131 -7.22 0.98 7.45
C ALA A 131 -5.94 1.29 8.21
N TRP A 132 -5.16 2.26 7.72
CA TRP A 132 -3.93 2.70 8.40
C TRP A 132 -4.23 3.35 9.75
N ALA A 133 -5.28 4.17 9.83
CA ALA A 133 -5.69 4.77 11.09
C ALA A 133 -6.09 3.70 12.13
N ALA A 134 -6.91 2.72 11.73
CA ALA A 134 -7.30 1.59 12.59
C ALA A 134 -6.07 0.78 13.04
N LEU A 135 -5.16 0.48 12.13
CA LEU A 135 -3.95 -0.29 12.43
C LEU A 135 -2.99 0.44 13.37
N LEU A 136 -2.69 1.71 13.10
CA LEU A 136 -1.80 2.52 13.93
C LEU A 136 -2.36 2.72 15.34
N ALA A 137 -3.69 2.76 15.49
CA ALA A 137 -4.35 2.79 16.78
C ALA A 137 -4.21 1.48 17.59
N LEU A 138 -3.89 0.35 16.92
CA LEU A 138 -3.62 -0.95 17.54
C LEU A 138 -2.14 -1.19 17.85
N ALA A 139 -1.27 -0.20 17.62
CA ALA A 139 0.12 -0.29 18.04
C ALA A 139 0.18 -0.54 19.57
N PRO A 140 0.95 -1.54 20.04
CA PRO A 140 1.00 -1.89 21.47
C PRO A 140 1.43 -0.73 22.38
N ASP A 141 2.28 0.15 21.86
CA ASP A 141 2.73 1.36 22.53
C ASP A 141 3.17 2.44 21.51
N PRO A 142 3.39 3.70 21.95
CA PRO A 142 3.78 4.78 21.06
C PRO A 142 5.11 4.55 20.32
N LYS A 143 6.07 3.81 20.91
CA LYS A 143 7.35 3.55 20.24
C LYS A 143 7.17 2.60 19.06
N VAL A 144 6.32 1.58 19.21
CA VAL A 144 5.98 0.68 18.10
C VAL A 144 5.28 1.46 16.99
N ARG A 145 4.31 2.31 17.33
CA ARG A 145 3.64 3.20 16.36
C ARG A 145 4.66 4.07 15.61
N SER A 146 5.58 4.71 16.33
CA SER A 146 6.63 5.53 15.72
C SER A 146 7.54 4.72 14.80
N SER A 147 7.92 3.50 15.19
CA SER A 147 8.73 2.62 14.33
C SER A 147 8.02 2.21 13.05
N TRP A 148 6.69 2.06 13.09
CA TRP A 148 5.89 1.81 11.89
C TRP A 148 5.84 3.05 10.99
N ILE A 149 5.66 4.24 11.57
CA ILE A 149 5.68 5.51 10.81
C ILE A 149 7.06 5.74 10.18
N GLU A 150 8.14 5.47 10.91
CA GLU A 150 9.51 5.48 10.37
C GLU A 150 9.67 4.55 9.18
N CYS A 151 9.16 3.32 9.31
CA CYS A 151 9.16 2.34 8.22
C CYS A 151 8.33 2.80 7.02
N MET A 152 7.18 3.45 7.24
CA MET A 152 6.40 4.05 6.16
C MET A 152 7.17 5.19 5.47
N ALA A 153 7.84 6.05 6.25
CA ALA A 153 8.63 7.16 5.74
C ALA A 153 9.83 6.69 4.91
N SER A 154 10.50 5.61 5.32
CA SER A 154 11.63 5.05 4.54
C SER A 154 11.20 4.53 3.17
N HIS A 155 9.92 4.22 2.98
CA HIS A 155 9.33 3.81 1.70
C HIS A 155 8.57 4.93 0.97
N ALA A 156 8.61 6.17 1.45
CA ALA A 156 7.83 7.27 0.86
C ALA A 156 8.12 7.46 -0.63
N ASN A 157 9.39 7.40 -1.05
CA ASN A 157 9.79 7.52 -2.47
C ASN A 157 9.27 6.36 -3.36
N LYS A 158 8.76 5.27 -2.78
CA LYS A 158 8.11 4.19 -3.55
C LYS A 158 6.61 4.38 -3.64
N VAL A 159 6.04 5.05 -2.65
CA VAL A 159 4.60 5.09 -2.42
C VAL A 159 3.99 6.41 -2.88
N LEU A 160 4.75 7.50 -2.79
CA LEU A 160 4.30 8.86 -3.03
C LEU A 160 5.05 9.44 -4.23
N ASP A 161 4.31 10.04 -5.16
CA ASP A 161 4.89 10.87 -6.21
C ASP A 161 5.29 12.22 -5.64
N ASN A 162 4.54 12.68 -4.64
CA ASN A 162 4.78 13.94 -3.95
C ASN A 162 4.46 13.83 -2.46
N LEU A 163 5.26 14.45 -1.59
CA LEU A 163 5.02 14.45 -0.14
C LEU A 163 3.65 14.97 0.27
N SER A 164 3.02 15.84 -0.54
CA SER A 164 1.67 16.30 -0.26
C SER A 164 0.64 15.17 -0.26
N GLU A 165 0.88 14.08 -1.01
CA GLU A 165 0.03 12.88 -1.06
C GLU A 165 0.03 12.09 0.25
N ALA A 166 0.96 12.36 1.17
CA ALA A 166 0.97 11.75 2.50
C ALA A 166 -0.38 11.93 3.22
N ARG A 167 -1.12 13.03 2.95
CA ARG A 167 -2.47 13.26 3.50
C ARG A 167 -3.55 12.29 2.99
N LEU A 168 -3.29 11.60 1.88
CA LEU A 168 -4.17 10.55 1.37
C LEU A 168 -3.91 9.24 2.10
N TRP A 169 -2.71 9.08 2.67
CA TRP A 169 -2.24 7.87 3.35
C TRP A 169 -2.46 7.93 4.87
N LEU A 170 -2.13 9.07 5.48
CA LEU A 170 -2.10 9.29 6.92
C LEU A 170 -2.89 10.55 7.30
N SER A 171 -3.30 10.63 8.56
CA SER A 171 -4.01 11.78 9.12
C SER A 171 -3.65 12.03 10.58
N GLY A 172 -3.97 13.24 11.07
CA GLY A 172 -3.74 13.64 12.47
C GLY A 172 -2.28 13.57 12.88
N GLU A 173 -2.03 13.14 14.12
CA GLU A 173 -0.67 13.02 14.69
C GLU A 173 0.25 12.11 13.87
N ASN A 174 -0.30 11.07 13.22
CA ASN A 174 0.51 10.15 12.42
C ASN A 174 1.05 10.82 11.15
N LEU A 175 0.26 11.73 10.56
CA LEU A 175 0.71 12.52 9.41
C LEU A 175 1.76 13.55 9.84
N GLU A 176 1.55 14.20 10.99
CA GLU A 176 2.52 15.16 11.54
C GLU A 176 3.87 14.49 11.78
N GLU A 177 3.87 13.36 12.50
CA GLU A 177 5.06 12.55 12.79
C GLU A 177 5.74 12.05 11.50
N PHE A 178 4.97 11.54 10.53
CA PHE A 178 5.50 11.12 9.24
C PHE A 178 6.24 12.26 8.52
N LEU A 179 5.69 13.48 8.53
CA LEU A 179 6.28 14.64 7.86
C LEU A 179 7.54 15.17 8.59
N GLU A 180 7.78 14.83 9.85
CA GLU A 180 9.02 15.17 10.57
C GLU A 180 10.25 14.51 9.93
N TYR A 181 10.10 13.29 9.38
CA TYR A 181 11.15 12.62 8.59
C TYR A 181 11.52 13.37 7.31
N PHE A 182 10.68 14.32 6.89
CA PHE A 182 10.83 15.17 5.71
C PHE A 182 10.84 16.66 6.09
N ALA A 183 11.29 17.00 7.30
CA ALA A 183 11.29 18.38 7.79
C ALA A 183 12.05 19.34 6.87
N TYR A 184 13.16 18.89 6.28
CA TYR A 184 13.90 19.70 5.31
C TYR A 184 13.11 19.91 4.01
N ASP A 185 12.64 18.82 3.39
CA ASP A 185 11.84 18.85 2.18
C ASP A 185 10.61 19.75 2.32
N THR A 186 9.86 19.61 3.43
CA THR A 186 8.68 20.43 3.69
C THR A 186 9.02 21.92 3.84
N ASN A 187 10.15 22.25 4.48
CA ASN A 187 10.62 23.63 4.59
C ASN A 187 11.10 24.20 3.25
N LEU A 188 11.81 23.39 2.45
CA LEU A 188 12.23 23.77 1.11
C LEU A 188 11.01 24.04 0.22
N LEU A 189 10.00 23.17 0.23
CA LEU A 189 8.74 23.36 -0.51
C LEU A 189 8.02 24.64 -0.10
N LYS A 190 7.97 24.96 1.21
CA LYS A 190 7.42 26.24 1.71
C LYS A 190 8.23 27.43 1.20
N LEU A 191 9.56 27.34 1.19
CA LEU A 191 10.41 28.41 0.68
C LEU A 191 10.13 28.65 -0.81
N VAL A 192 10.17 27.61 -1.65
CA VAL A 192 10.02 27.79 -3.10
C VAL A 192 8.60 28.21 -3.51
N THR A 193 7.58 27.86 -2.73
CA THR A 193 6.19 28.27 -2.97
C THR A 193 5.87 29.69 -2.51
N THR A 194 6.69 30.28 -1.63
CA THR A 194 6.51 31.65 -1.13
C THR A 194 7.28 32.71 -1.93
N ILE A 195 8.07 32.30 -2.92
CA ILE A 195 8.82 33.20 -3.80
C ILE A 195 7.85 34.07 -4.63
N ASP A 196 8.05 35.39 -4.57
CA ASP A 196 7.36 36.34 -5.43
C ASP A 196 7.89 36.25 -6.87
N ARG A 197 7.13 35.56 -7.72
CA ARG A 197 7.51 35.29 -9.11
C ARG A 197 7.68 36.56 -9.93
N GLU A 198 6.83 37.57 -9.70
CA GLU A 198 6.90 38.83 -10.45
C GLU A 198 8.17 39.60 -10.09
N GLN A 199 8.56 39.57 -8.81
CA GLN A 199 9.81 40.19 -8.37
C GLN A 199 11.04 39.49 -8.99
N ILE A 200 11.06 38.16 -9.01
CA ILE A 200 12.19 37.40 -9.59
C ILE A 200 12.32 37.65 -11.09
N LEU A 201 11.21 37.63 -11.84
CA LEU A 201 11.23 37.82 -13.29
C LEU A 201 11.72 39.22 -13.69
N ASN A 202 11.51 40.22 -12.83
CA ASN A 202 11.87 41.61 -13.09
C ASN A 202 13.25 42.03 -12.54
N SER A 203 13.97 41.17 -11.80
CA SER A 203 15.29 41.47 -11.24
C SER A 203 16.28 40.32 -11.43
N PRO A 204 17.22 40.45 -12.40
CA PRO A 204 18.28 39.47 -12.62
C PRO A 204 19.15 39.22 -11.38
N GLU A 205 19.44 40.24 -10.56
CA GLU A 205 20.27 40.05 -9.36
C GLU A 205 19.59 39.15 -8.32
N ILE A 206 18.27 39.30 -8.14
CA ILE A 206 17.51 38.45 -7.22
C ILE A 206 17.41 37.03 -7.78
N LYS A 207 17.27 36.89 -9.10
CA LYS A 207 17.30 35.58 -9.79
C LYS A 207 18.65 34.87 -9.58
N ASP A 208 19.79 35.53 -9.78
CA ASP A 208 21.10 34.91 -9.57
C ASP A 208 21.35 34.54 -8.09
N SER A 209 20.89 35.41 -7.18
CA SER A 209 20.96 35.18 -5.74
C SER A 209 20.12 33.97 -5.30
N LEU A 210 18.92 33.83 -5.86
CA LEU A 210 18.04 32.69 -5.60
C LEU A 210 18.66 31.38 -6.09
N LEU A 211 19.24 31.37 -7.30
CA LEU A 211 19.91 30.18 -7.83
C LEU A 211 21.08 29.76 -6.93
N SER A 212 21.90 30.73 -6.53
CA SER A 212 23.02 30.51 -5.61
C SER A 212 22.55 29.97 -4.25
N LEU A 213 21.44 30.49 -3.73
CA LEU A 213 20.83 29.98 -2.49
C LEU A 213 20.35 28.53 -2.67
N MET A 214 19.68 28.21 -3.77
CA MET A 214 19.22 26.84 -4.04
C MET A 214 20.39 25.86 -4.14
N GLN A 215 21.49 26.26 -4.79
CA GLN A 215 22.71 25.46 -4.86
C GLN A 215 23.27 25.15 -3.47
N ILE A 216 23.41 26.17 -2.63
CA ILE A 216 23.90 26.00 -1.25
C ILE A 216 22.96 25.09 -0.43
N LEU A 217 21.66 25.27 -0.60
CA LEU A 217 20.65 24.49 0.11
C LEU A 217 20.71 23.02 -0.29
N PHE A 218 20.68 22.71 -1.59
CA PHE A 218 20.75 21.32 -2.09
C PHE A 218 22.10 20.64 -1.78
N GLU A 219 23.20 21.39 -1.75
CA GLU A 219 24.51 20.85 -1.40
C GLU A 219 24.61 20.51 0.10
N LYS A 220 24.17 21.42 0.98
CA LYS A 220 24.29 21.22 2.43
C LYS A 220 23.21 20.32 3.01
N TYR A 221 22.03 20.37 2.41
CA TYR A 221 20.83 19.69 2.85
C TYR A 221 20.12 19.17 1.60
N PRO A 222 20.55 18.02 1.03
CA PRO A 222 19.84 17.47 -0.11
C PRO A 222 18.43 17.01 0.33
N PRO A 223 17.38 17.25 -0.49
CA PRO A 223 16.09 16.63 -0.27
C PRO A 223 16.19 15.11 -0.14
N SER A 224 15.33 14.52 0.69
CA SER A 224 15.24 13.06 0.83
C SER A 224 14.14 12.47 -0.06
N HIS A 225 13.21 13.29 -0.56
CA HIS A 225 12.15 12.85 -1.45
C HIS A 225 12.32 13.38 -2.89
N TYR A 226 12.27 12.50 -3.90
CA TYR A 226 12.50 12.93 -5.29
C TYR A 226 11.44 13.93 -5.79
N GLY A 227 10.19 13.78 -5.33
CA GLY A 227 9.10 14.72 -5.64
C GLY A 227 9.35 16.16 -5.15
N THR A 228 10.23 16.36 -4.16
CA THR A 228 10.68 17.68 -3.72
C THR A 228 11.55 18.33 -4.79
N CYS A 229 12.46 17.56 -5.40
CA CYS A 229 13.26 18.00 -6.53
C CYS A 229 12.36 18.35 -7.72
N ASP A 230 11.38 17.50 -8.06
CA ASP A 230 10.46 17.73 -9.17
C ASP A 230 9.63 19.01 -9.00
N SER A 231 9.11 19.22 -7.78
CA SER A 231 8.35 20.44 -7.45
C SER A 231 9.23 21.68 -7.54
N THR A 232 10.45 21.61 -7.01
CA THR A 232 11.41 22.71 -7.05
C THR A 232 11.80 23.06 -8.48
N MET A 233 12.16 22.07 -9.30
CA MET A 233 12.49 22.29 -10.71
C MET A 233 11.33 22.92 -11.48
N THR A 234 10.12 22.40 -11.29
CA THR A 234 8.92 22.93 -11.95
C THR A 234 8.71 24.41 -11.60
N LEU A 235 8.85 24.76 -10.33
CA LEU A 235 8.70 26.16 -9.87
C LEU A 235 9.82 27.04 -10.41
N MET A 236 11.06 26.56 -10.41
CA MET A 236 12.22 27.30 -10.94
C MET A 236 12.12 27.51 -12.46
N GLN A 237 11.65 26.52 -13.21
CA GLN A 237 11.39 26.68 -14.65
C GLN A 237 10.31 27.74 -14.92
N GLN A 238 9.27 27.81 -14.09
CA GLN A 238 8.22 28.84 -14.20
C GLN A 238 8.73 30.27 -13.98
N ILE A 239 9.84 30.46 -13.27
CA ILE A 239 10.53 31.75 -13.09
C ILE A 239 11.71 31.94 -14.06
N GLY A 240 11.77 31.09 -15.09
CA GLY A 240 12.63 31.29 -16.26
C GLY A 240 14.04 30.71 -16.14
N TYR A 241 14.31 29.76 -15.24
CA TYR A 241 15.55 28.99 -15.28
C TYR A 241 15.49 27.91 -16.36
N SER A 242 16.59 27.72 -17.07
CA SER A 242 16.80 26.65 -18.03
C SER A 242 17.14 25.33 -17.36
N SER A 243 16.94 24.20 -18.05
CA SER A 243 17.32 22.88 -17.53
C SER A 243 18.82 22.76 -17.20
N SER A 244 19.70 23.48 -17.93
CA SER A 244 21.13 23.50 -17.64
C SER A 244 21.46 24.20 -16.32
N GLU A 245 20.71 25.24 -15.94
CA GLU A 245 20.90 25.93 -14.67
C GLU A 245 20.44 25.09 -13.47
N LEU A 246 19.54 24.12 -13.71
CA LEU A 246 18.95 23.26 -12.69
C LEU A 246 19.59 21.87 -12.63
N SER A 247 20.75 21.67 -13.27
CA SER A 247 21.39 20.35 -13.37
C SER A 247 21.67 19.73 -12.00
N MET A 248 22.03 20.52 -10.98
CA MET A 248 22.28 19.98 -9.63
C MET A 248 21.03 19.41 -8.97
N ILE A 249 19.86 20.00 -9.25
CA ILE A 249 18.57 19.52 -8.72
C ILE A 249 18.19 18.22 -9.42
N GLN A 250 18.44 18.14 -10.74
CA GLN A 250 18.24 16.93 -11.53
C GLN A 250 19.17 15.79 -11.06
N GLU A 251 20.46 16.08 -10.84
CA GLU A 251 21.43 15.10 -10.33
C GLU A 251 21.03 14.59 -8.93
N CYS A 252 20.56 15.47 -8.05
CA CYS A 252 20.02 15.09 -6.74
C CYS A 252 18.83 14.14 -6.87
N ARG A 253 17.87 14.47 -7.74
CA ARG A 253 16.70 13.62 -8.05
C ARG A 253 17.12 12.22 -8.52
N GLU A 254 18.05 12.15 -9.47
CA GLU A 254 18.55 10.88 -10.03
C GLU A 254 19.28 10.05 -8.97
N SER A 255 20.04 10.69 -8.08
CA SER A 255 20.70 10.02 -6.97
C SER A 255 19.70 9.33 -6.04
N ILE A 256 18.63 10.02 -5.64
CA ILE A 256 17.57 9.47 -4.78
C ILE A 256 16.92 8.24 -5.44
N MET A 257 16.52 8.37 -6.71
CA MET A 257 15.89 7.26 -7.45
C MET A 257 16.83 6.07 -7.64
N THR A 258 18.13 6.33 -7.88
CA THR A 258 19.13 5.26 -8.06
C THR A 258 19.40 4.51 -6.75
N MET A 259 19.48 5.21 -5.61
CA MET A 259 19.61 4.58 -4.30
C MET A 259 18.44 3.63 -4.02
N GLN A 260 17.23 4.03 -4.40
CA GLN A 260 16.03 3.19 -4.27
C GLN A 260 16.10 1.95 -5.16
N LEU A 261 16.39 2.10 -6.47
CA LEU A 261 16.52 0.97 -7.39
C LEU A 261 17.57 -0.05 -6.93
N ASN A 262 18.71 0.41 -6.41
CA ASN A 262 19.76 -0.47 -5.90
C ASN A 262 19.36 -1.21 -4.62
N SER A 263 18.52 -0.61 -3.77
CA SER A 263 17.95 -1.30 -2.61
C SER A 263 16.99 -2.44 -3.01
N GLU A 264 16.29 -2.29 -4.14
CA GLU A 264 15.35 -3.30 -4.65
C GLU A 264 16.04 -4.52 -5.26
N LEU A 265 17.19 -4.33 -5.93
CA LEU A 265 17.97 -5.42 -6.51
C LEU A 265 18.69 -6.29 -5.47
N ALA A 266 18.72 -5.87 -4.20
CA ALA A 266 19.36 -6.59 -3.10
C ALA A 266 18.45 -7.66 -2.45
N GLU A 267 17.15 -7.69 -2.75
CA GLU A 267 16.23 -8.74 -2.27
C GLU A 267 16.07 -9.86 -3.32
N PRO A 268 16.56 -11.10 -3.09
CA PRO A 268 16.30 -12.20 -3.98
C PRO A 268 14.85 -12.69 -3.79
N VAL A 269 13.99 -12.38 -4.75
CA VAL A 269 12.75 -13.16 -4.93
C VAL A 269 13.10 -14.33 -5.84
N GLU A 270 13.63 -15.41 -5.25
CA GLU A 270 13.58 -16.70 -5.95
C GLU A 270 12.10 -17.06 -6.15
N PRO A 271 11.63 -17.28 -7.39
CA PRO A 271 10.35 -17.93 -7.59
C PRO A 271 10.47 -19.32 -6.99
N GLN A 272 9.64 -19.65 -6.01
CA GLN A 272 9.46 -21.06 -5.62
C GLN A 272 9.04 -21.83 -6.88
N GLU A 273 9.92 -22.71 -7.34
CA GLU A 273 9.61 -23.68 -8.38
C GLU A 273 8.32 -24.40 -7.97
N ILE A 274 7.27 -24.23 -8.77
CA ILE A 274 6.04 -25.00 -8.63
C ILE A 274 6.34 -26.39 -9.16
N ASP A 275 6.82 -27.24 -8.27
CA ASP A 275 7.23 -28.60 -8.59
C ASP A 275 6.18 -29.60 -8.09
N CYS A 276 5.02 -29.65 -8.77
CA CYS A 276 4.19 -30.87 -8.90
C CYS A 276 2.89 -30.60 -9.68
N TRP A 277 2.95 -30.77 -11.01
CA TRP A 277 1.79 -31.23 -11.77
C TRP A 277 1.72 -32.75 -11.63
N ILE A 278 0.75 -33.27 -10.87
CA ILE A 278 0.31 -34.66 -11.04
C ILE A 278 -1.21 -34.65 -11.15
N PHE A 279 -1.67 -35.24 -12.25
CA PHE A 279 -3.04 -35.40 -12.73
C PHE A 279 -3.97 -36.11 -11.75
#